data_AF-A0A7X9ABK7-F1
#
_entry.id   AF-A0A7X9ABK7-F1
#
_cell.length_a   1.000
_cell.length_b   1.000
_cell.length_c   1.000
_cell.angle_alpha   90.00
_cell.angle_beta   90.00
_cell.angle_gamma   90.00
#
_symmetry.space_group_name_H-M   'P 1'
#
loop_
_entity.id
_entity.type
_entity.pdbx_description
1 polymer ?
#
loop_
_entity_poly.entity_id
_entity_poly.type
_entity_poly.pdbx_seq_one_letter_code
_entity_poly.pdbx_strand_id
1 'polypeptide(L)'
;MDFFKREIAPLTKRAWDEVEARAREVLLSRLSARRVVHINGPKGIDHTVISEGRLTVVDDGEVKSGVYAVKPLTEARIRFTLNKWELDNLERGAKDIDFDAMDSALEQLALFEEKAIYDGYAAGNIKGLKQSSAHKPLSFGGDSEAILGAVSQGLLLLKGAHIHGPYSLVVGKDAWVKLNQQSHPMSLFDRVEKLIDEKIILSSCL
;
A
#
# COMPACT_ATOMS: atom_id res chain seq x y z
N MET A 1 -7.00 0.90 30.57
CA MET A 1 -6.81 -0.25 29.67
C MET A 1 -6.64 0.28 28.27
N ASP A 2 -5.53 -0.08 27.63
CA ASP A 2 -5.31 0.18 26.20
C ASP A 2 -6.36 -0.57 25.34
N PHE A 3 -6.79 0.01 24.22
CA PHE A 3 -7.79 -0.56 23.30
C PHE A 3 -7.39 -1.96 22.82
N PHE A 4 -6.09 -2.19 22.65
CA PHE A 4 -5.53 -3.46 22.20
C PHE A 4 -5.43 -4.55 23.28
N LYS A 5 -5.68 -4.20 24.55
CA LYS A 5 -5.72 -5.14 25.69
C LYS A 5 -4.48 -6.06 25.78
N ARG A 6 -3.31 -5.55 25.40
CA ARG A 6 -2.04 -6.31 25.37
C ARG A 6 -1.67 -6.91 26.71
N GLU A 7 -2.00 -6.22 27.80
CA GLU A 7 -1.74 -6.61 29.19
C GLU A 7 -2.47 -7.91 29.61
N ILE A 8 -3.53 -8.29 28.90
CA ILE A 8 -4.31 -9.51 29.18
C ILE A 8 -3.68 -10.73 28.49
N ALA A 9 -2.86 -10.51 27.46
CA ALA A 9 -2.19 -11.59 26.76
C ALA A 9 -1.08 -12.19 27.64
N PRO A 10 -1.01 -13.53 27.79
CA PRO A 10 -0.03 -14.20 28.63
C PRO A 10 1.33 -14.29 27.91
N LEU A 11 1.90 -13.15 27.54
CA LEU A 11 3.17 -13.00 26.83
C LEU A 11 4.12 -12.13 27.66
N THR A 12 5.41 -12.47 27.64
CA THR A 12 6.44 -11.62 28.24
C THR A 12 6.65 -10.37 27.37
N LYS A 13 7.30 -9.34 27.95
CA LYS A 13 7.67 -8.13 27.19
C LYS A 13 8.57 -8.49 25.99
N ARG A 14 9.53 -9.38 26.19
CA ARG A 14 10.45 -9.84 25.14
C ARG A 14 9.70 -10.54 24.00
N ALA A 15 8.71 -11.37 24.31
CA ALA A 15 7.87 -12.00 23.29
C ALA A 15 7.06 -10.97 22.48
N TRP A 16 6.55 -9.92 23.14
CA TRP A 16 5.88 -8.82 22.44
C TRP A 16 6.82 -8.04 21.53
N ASP A 17 8.02 -7.70 22.00
CA ASP A 17 9.01 -6.95 21.22
C ASP A 17 9.40 -7.73 19.94
N GLU A 18 9.56 -9.05 20.03
CA GLU A 18 9.86 -9.93 18.89
C GLU A 18 8.69 -10.00 17.89
N VAL A 19 7.46 -10.16 18.40
CA VAL A 19 6.23 -10.16 17.58
C VAL A 19 6.10 -8.85 16.80
N GLU A 20 6.34 -7.70 17.44
CA GLU A 20 6.26 -6.41 16.78
C GLU A 20 7.38 -6.19 15.75
N ALA A 21 8.60 -6.62 16.06
CA ALA A 21 9.73 -6.55 15.15
C ALA A 21 9.45 -7.36 13.87
N ARG A 22 9.04 -8.63 14.02
CA ARG A 22 8.69 -9.48 12.89
C ARG A 22 7.51 -8.91 12.09
N ALA A 23 6.48 -8.41 12.78
CA ALA A 23 5.32 -7.83 12.11
C ALA A 23 5.71 -6.59 11.27
N ARG A 24 6.60 -5.74 11.79
CA ARG A 24 7.13 -4.59 11.05
C ARG A 24 7.88 -5.02 9.81
N GLU A 25 8.76 -6.03 9.90
CA GLU A 25 9.52 -6.54 8.75
C GLU A 25 8.60 -7.04 7.63
N VAL A 26 7.62 -7.87 7.98
CA VAL A 26 6.67 -8.44 7.00
C VAL A 26 5.89 -7.33 6.32
N LEU A 27 5.31 -6.39 7.09
CA LEU A 27 4.52 -5.30 6.53
C LEU A 27 5.36 -4.37 5.63
N LEU A 28 6.53 -3.95 6.07
CA LEU A 28 7.41 -3.07 5.28
C LEU A 28 7.91 -3.74 3.99
N SER A 29 8.05 -5.06 3.98
CA SER A 29 8.46 -5.80 2.77
C SER A 29 7.36 -5.85 1.69
N ARG A 30 6.09 -5.68 2.06
CA ARG A 30 4.94 -5.85 1.14
C ARG A 30 4.22 -4.55 0.78
N LEU A 31 4.26 -3.53 1.64
CA LEU A 31 3.54 -2.26 1.47
C LEU A 31 4.25 -1.31 0.51
N SER A 32 4.07 -1.54 -0.80
CA SER A 32 4.66 -0.73 -1.85
C SER A 32 3.95 0.63 -2.03
N ALA A 33 2.63 0.68 -1.85
CA ALA A 33 1.81 1.84 -2.08
C ALA A 33 2.19 2.99 -1.14
N ARG A 34 2.56 2.67 0.11
CA ARG A 34 3.04 3.62 1.11
C ARG A 34 4.32 4.37 0.70
N ARG A 35 5.06 3.86 -0.28
CA ARG A 35 6.26 4.52 -0.83
C ARG A 35 5.92 5.55 -1.91
N VAL A 36 4.72 5.49 -2.49
CA VAL A 36 4.29 6.39 -3.57
C VAL A 36 3.14 7.32 -3.21
N VAL A 37 2.41 7.03 -2.12
CA VAL A 37 1.33 7.89 -1.61
C VAL A 37 1.78 8.67 -0.38
N HIS A 38 1.17 9.84 -0.17
CA HIS A 38 1.34 10.57 1.07
C HIS A 38 0.55 9.91 2.20
N ILE A 39 1.22 9.70 3.33
CA ILE A 39 0.60 9.20 4.55
C ILE A 39 0.31 10.39 5.47
N ASN A 40 -0.96 10.58 5.83
CA ASN A 40 -1.39 11.63 6.75
C ASN A 40 -1.97 11.01 8.03
N GLY A 41 -1.19 11.03 9.11
CA GLY A 41 -1.57 10.48 10.41
C GLY A 41 -0.35 10.09 11.25
N PRO A 42 -0.56 9.35 12.36
CA PRO A 42 -1.84 8.82 12.84
C PRO A 42 -2.75 9.90 13.44
N LYS A 43 -4.07 9.79 13.22
CA LYS A 43 -5.08 10.75 13.73
C LYS A 43 -5.87 10.26 14.95
N GLY A 44 -5.58 9.04 15.42
CA GLY A 44 -6.29 8.42 16.55
C GLY A 44 -7.53 7.64 16.13
N ILE A 45 -8.05 6.84 17.06
CA ILE A 45 -9.19 5.92 16.84
C ILE A 45 -10.53 6.67 16.67
N ASP A 46 -10.63 7.88 17.24
CA ASP A 46 -11.85 8.69 17.17
C ASP A 46 -12.03 9.37 15.80
N HIS A 47 -11.01 9.32 14.93
CA HIS A 47 -11.08 9.86 13.58
C HIS A 47 -11.71 8.83 12.64
N THR A 48 -13.01 8.94 12.39
CA THR A 48 -13.78 7.94 11.63
C THR A 48 -14.10 8.35 10.19
N VAL A 49 -14.00 9.65 9.86
CA VAL A 49 -14.38 10.21 8.55
C VAL A 49 -13.42 11.31 8.11
N ILE A 50 -13.21 11.42 6.81
CA ILE A 50 -12.52 12.55 6.16
C ILE A 50 -13.56 13.41 5.45
N SER A 51 -13.62 14.71 5.75
CA SER A 51 -14.48 15.64 5.02
C SER A 51 -13.92 15.91 3.61
N GLU A 52 -14.78 15.84 2.59
CA GLU A 52 -14.41 16.22 1.21
C GLU A 52 -14.52 17.74 0.98
N GLY A 53 -14.99 18.49 1.98
CA GLY A 53 -15.18 19.94 1.89
C GLY A 53 -16.32 20.36 0.95
N ARG A 54 -17.20 19.43 0.58
CA ARG A 54 -18.35 19.67 -0.30
C ARG A 54 -19.67 19.47 0.45
N LEU A 55 -20.69 20.16 -0.01
CA LEU A 55 -22.06 20.08 0.49
C LEU A 55 -22.98 19.67 -0.68
N THR A 56 -23.80 18.65 -0.47
CA THR A 56 -24.87 18.28 -1.40
C THR A 56 -26.16 18.85 -0.87
N VAL A 57 -26.79 19.74 -1.63
CA VAL A 57 -28.09 20.34 -1.28
C VAL A 57 -29.18 19.27 -1.45
N VAL A 58 -30.05 19.12 -0.44
CA VAL A 58 -31.05 18.04 -0.39
C VAL A 58 -32.48 18.56 -0.51
N ASP A 59 -32.71 19.86 -0.28
CA ASP A 59 -34.06 20.45 -0.32
C ASP A 59 -34.09 21.78 -1.08
N ASP A 60 -35.18 21.98 -1.81
CA ASP A 60 -35.53 23.17 -2.60
C ASP A 60 -36.78 23.89 -2.05
N GLY A 61 -37.26 23.52 -0.85
CA GLY A 61 -38.28 24.26 -0.09
C GLY A 61 -37.80 25.62 0.43
N GLU A 62 -38.63 26.30 1.25
CA GLU A 62 -38.29 27.61 1.83
C GLU A 62 -37.05 27.57 2.74
N VAL A 63 -36.76 26.41 3.35
CA VAL A 63 -35.55 26.18 4.15
C VAL A 63 -34.57 25.34 3.34
N LYS A 64 -33.45 25.95 2.96
CA LYS A 64 -32.37 25.25 2.24
C LYS A 64 -31.54 24.41 3.22
N SER A 65 -31.44 23.12 2.94
CA SER A 65 -30.62 22.17 3.71
C SER A 65 -29.61 21.46 2.82
N GLY A 66 -28.50 21.02 3.41
CA GLY A 66 -27.46 20.27 2.71
C GLY A 66 -26.73 19.30 3.61
N VAL A 67 -26.16 18.27 3.00
CA VAL A 67 -25.42 17.19 3.67
C VAL A 67 -23.96 17.27 3.26
N TYR A 68 -23.06 17.21 4.25
CA TYR A 68 -21.62 17.20 3.99
C TYR A 68 -21.20 15.90 3.30
N ALA A 69 -20.47 16.02 2.21
CA ALA A 69 -19.78 14.90 1.59
C ALA A 69 -18.60 14.50 2.48
N VAL A 70 -18.65 13.27 2.98
CA VAL A 70 -17.63 12.68 3.83
C VAL A 70 -17.22 11.32 3.30
N LYS A 71 -15.95 10.98 3.51
CA LYS A 71 -15.39 9.68 3.18
C LYS A 71 -15.12 8.89 4.47
N PRO A 72 -15.87 7.81 4.73
CA PRO A 72 -15.66 7.00 5.93
C PRO A 72 -14.34 6.24 5.85
N LEU A 73 -13.66 6.11 6.98
CA LEU A 73 -12.48 5.27 7.10
C LEU A 73 -12.89 3.80 7.22
N THR A 74 -12.06 2.92 6.69
CA THR A 74 -12.24 1.46 6.79
C THR A 74 -11.34 0.91 7.89
N GLU A 75 -11.93 0.24 8.88
CA GLU A 75 -11.17 -0.54 9.86
C GLU A 75 -10.95 -1.96 9.33
N ALA A 76 -9.69 -2.34 9.12
CA ALA A 76 -9.31 -3.69 8.70
C ALA A 76 -8.73 -4.47 9.90
N ARG A 77 -9.24 -5.68 10.12
CA ARG A 77 -8.79 -6.55 11.21
C ARG A 77 -8.58 -7.97 10.72
N ILE A 78 -7.41 -8.52 11.01
CA ILE A 78 -7.09 -9.93 10.80
C ILE A 78 -6.73 -10.60 12.12
N ARG A 79 -7.06 -11.88 12.25
CA ARG A 79 -6.75 -12.69 13.44
C ARG A 79 -5.74 -13.76 13.05
N PHE A 80 -4.83 -14.04 13.97
CA PHE A 80 -3.87 -15.13 13.88
C PHE A 80 -3.72 -15.78 15.26
N THR A 81 -3.14 -16.96 15.27
CA THR A 81 -2.90 -17.76 16.49
C THR A 81 -1.43 -18.11 16.55
N LEU A 82 -0.82 -18.00 17.72
CA LEU A 82 0.55 -18.42 17.98
C LEU A 82 0.59 -19.47 19.09
N ASN A 83 1.55 -20.37 19.02
CA ASN A 83 1.76 -21.37 20.06
C ASN A 83 2.49 -20.74 21.25
N LYS A 84 1.85 -20.70 22.41
CA LYS A 84 2.43 -20.13 23.63
C LYS A 84 3.71 -20.87 24.06
N TRP A 85 3.71 -22.21 23.97
CA TRP A 85 4.87 -23.01 24.38
C TRP A 85 6.10 -22.70 23.51
N GLU A 86 5.85 -22.40 22.22
CA GLU A 86 6.89 -22.00 21.28
C GLU A 86 7.42 -20.61 21.63
N LEU A 87 6.54 -19.64 21.91
CA LEU A 87 6.95 -18.30 22.32
C LEU A 87 7.75 -18.30 23.63
N ASP A 88 7.46 -19.21 24.57
CA ASP A 88 8.25 -19.38 25.80
C ASP A 88 9.71 -19.79 25.51
N ASN A 89 10.01 -20.37 24.33
CA ASN A 89 11.39 -20.66 23.92
C ASN A 89 12.24 -19.39 23.71
N LEU A 90 11.63 -18.22 23.49
CA LEU A 90 12.36 -16.94 23.42
C LEU A 90 13.11 -16.67 24.72
N GLU A 91 12.48 -16.92 25.86
CA GLU A 91 13.12 -16.77 27.17
C GLU A 91 14.25 -17.78 27.37
N ARG A 92 14.15 -18.95 26.72
CA ARG A 92 15.21 -19.98 26.69
C ARG A 92 16.36 -19.64 25.73
N GLY A 93 16.23 -18.58 24.94
CA GLY A 93 17.24 -18.12 24.00
C GLY A 93 17.11 -18.66 22.58
N ALA A 94 15.98 -19.31 22.23
CA ALA A 94 15.69 -19.67 20.85
C ALA A 94 15.60 -18.43 19.95
N LYS A 95 15.97 -18.60 18.68
CA LYS A 95 16.01 -17.53 17.67
C LYS A 95 15.13 -17.84 16.44
N ASP A 96 14.61 -19.06 16.39
CA ASP A 96 13.90 -19.69 15.28
C ASP A 96 12.44 -19.97 15.65
N ILE A 97 11.79 -18.97 16.24
CA ILE A 97 10.38 -19.06 16.63
C ILE A 97 9.51 -19.12 15.38
N ASP A 98 8.53 -20.02 15.40
CA ASP A 98 7.52 -20.14 14.36
C ASP A 98 6.52 -18.99 14.41
N PHE A 99 6.58 -18.13 13.39
CA PHE A 99 5.68 -17.01 13.16
C PHE A 99 4.83 -17.18 11.89
N ASP A 100 4.79 -18.36 11.27
CA ASP A 100 4.20 -18.56 9.94
C ASP A 100 2.73 -18.13 9.85
N ALA A 101 1.96 -18.41 10.91
CA ALA A 101 0.56 -18.01 11.00
C ALA A 101 0.37 -16.49 11.08
N MET A 102 1.29 -15.79 11.77
CA MET A 102 1.28 -14.33 11.86
C MET A 102 1.72 -13.71 10.54
N ASP A 103 2.80 -14.22 9.95
CA ASP A 103 3.33 -13.73 8.67
C ASP A 103 2.26 -13.84 7.58
N SER A 104 1.60 -15.01 7.48
CA SER A 104 0.50 -15.22 6.54
C SER A 104 -0.65 -14.24 6.73
N ALA A 105 -1.03 -13.94 7.98
CA ALA A 105 -2.07 -12.98 8.29
C ALA A 105 -1.66 -11.54 7.91
N LEU A 106 -0.43 -11.15 8.22
CA LEU A 106 0.09 -9.83 7.89
C LEU A 106 0.25 -9.63 6.38
N GLU A 107 0.63 -10.68 5.64
CA GLU A 107 0.67 -10.65 4.18
C GLU A 107 -0.72 -10.40 3.58
N GLN A 108 -1.77 -11.05 4.10
CA GLN A 108 -3.14 -10.80 3.65
C GLN A 108 -3.61 -9.38 3.97
N LEU A 109 -3.23 -8.85 5.14
CA LEU A 109 -3.55 -7.48 5.53
C LEU A 109 -2.85 -6.46 4.62
N ALA A 110 -1.56 -6.65 4.35
CA ALA A 110 -0.82 -5.81 3.41
C ALA A 110 -1.40 -5.89 2.00
N LEU A 111 -1.75 -7.09 1.54
CA LEU A 111 -2.39 -7.29 0.23
C LEU A 111 -3.75 -6.59 0.13
N PHE A 112 -4.53 -6.58 1.20
CA PHE A 112 -5.79 -5.85 1.27
C PHE A 112 -5.57 -4.34 1.10
N GLU A 113 -4.62 -3.76 1.84
CA GLU A 113 -4.29 -2.33 1.73
C GLU A 113 -3.80 -1.97 0.32
N GLU A 114 -2.87 -2.75 -0.23
CA GLU A 114 -2.34 -2.53 -1.58
C GLU A 114 -3.45 -2.55 -2.64
N LYS A 115 -4.34 -3.56 -2.61
CA LYS A 115 -5.47 -3.66 -3.54
C LYS A 115 -6.45 -2.51 -3.37
N ALA A 116 -6.75 -2.13 -2.14
CA ALA A 116 -7.64 -1.00 -1.86
C ALA A 116 -7.09 0.31 -2.47
N ILE A 117 -5.77 0.51 -2.44
CA ILE A 117 -5.14 1.71 -3.01
C ILE A 117 -5.07 1.62 -4.55
N TYR A 118 -4.57 0.52 -5.12
CA TYR A 118 -4.37 0.44 -6.58
C TYR A 118 -5.67 0.20 -7.36
N ASP A 119 -6.44 -0.82 -6.96
CA ASP A 119 -7.64 -1.27 -7.67
C ASP A 119 -8.91 -0.65 -7.10
N GLY A 120 -8.90 -0.29 -5.82
CA GLY A 120 -10.05 0.24 -5.09
C GLY A 120 -10.69 -0.79 -4.18
N TYR A 121 -11.55 -0.32 -3.29
CA TYR A 121 -12.35 -1.15 -2.39
C TYR A 121 -13.77 -0.57 -2.29
N ALA A 122 -14.65 -1.04 -3.18
CA ALA A 122 -16.01 -0.51 -3.31
C ALA A 122 -16.84 -0.66 -2.03
N ALA A 123 -16.69 -1.77 -1.30
CA ALA A 123 -17.40 -2.01 -0.05
C ALA A 123 -17.03 -1.00 1.05
N GLY A 124 -15.84 -0.39 0.99
CA GLY A 124 -15.41 0.68 1.89
C GLY A 124 -15.48 2.07 1.27
N ASN A 125 -16.16 2.25 0.13
CA ASN A 125 -16.21 3.51 -0.62
C ASN A 125 -14.84 4.08 -1.03
N ILE A 126 -13.84 3.20 -1.22
CA ILE A 126 -12.49 3.58 -1.66
C ILE A 126 -12.41 3.38 -3.17
N LYS A 127 -12.11 4.47 -3.88
CA LYS A 127 -11.84 4.45 -5.33
C LYS A 127 -10.33 4.33 -5.54
N GLY A 128 -9.89 3.31 -6.28
CA GLY A 128 -8.48 3.02 -6.49
C GLY A 128 -7.80 3.99 -7.46
N LEU A 129 -6.46 3.94 -7.50
CA LEU A 129 -5.65 4.73 -8.42
C LEU A 129 -5.98 4.43 -9.89
N LYS A 130 -6.14 3.15 -10.25
CA LYS A 130 -6.50 2.74 -11.63
C LYS A 130 -7.85 3.31 -12.07
N GLN A 131 -8.81 3.40 -11.15
CA GLN A 131 -10.14 3.94 -11.42
C GLN A 131 -10.17 5.48 -11.41
N SER A 132 -9.21 6.12 -10.73
CA SER A 132 -9.15 7.57 -10.55
C SER A 132 -8.37 8.28 -11.65
N SER A 133 -7.59 7.54 -12.46
CA SER A 133 -6.91 8.10 -13.62
C SER A 133 -7.91 8.65 -14.64
N ALA A 134 -7.73 9.91 -15.04
CA ALA A 134 -8.46 10.51 -16.16
C ALA A 134 -7.89 10.10 -17.53
N HIS A 135 -6.68 9.52 -17.55
CA HIS A 135 -5.99 9.12 -18.77
C HIS A 135 -6.27 7.66 -19.11
N LYS A 136 -6.32 7.36 -20.42
CA LYS A 136 -6.47 5.98 -20.92
C LYS A 136 -5.25 5.13 -20.51
N PRO A 137 -5.46 3.87 -20.09
CA PRO A 137 -4.36 2.95 -19.80
C PRO A 137 -3.43 2.80 -21.02
N LEU A 138 -2.12 2.85 -20.78
CA LEU A 138 -1.10 2.55 -21.78
C LEU A 138 -0.70 1.07 -21.68
N SER A 139 -0.42 0.45 -22.83
CA SER A 139 0.15 -0.90 -22.86
C SER A 139 1.62 -0.85 -22.47
N PHE A 140 2.02 -1.68 -21.50
CA PHE A 140 3.41 -1.74 -21.03
C PHE A 140 4.37 -2.35 -22.06
N GLY A 141 3.86 -3.13 -23.02
CA GLY A 141 4.67 -3.79 -24.04
C GLY A 141 5.33 -5.10 -23.58
N GLY A 142 5.84 -5.87 -24.55
CA GLY A 142 6.53 -7.14 -24.31
C GLY A 142 8.06 -7.01 -24.26
N ASP A 143 8.60 -6.05 -25.01
CA ASP A 143 10.04 -5.91 -25.27
C ASP A 143 10.62 -4.64 -24.64
N SER A 144 11.95 -4.59 -24.49
CA SER A 144 12.66 -3.49 -23.83
C SER A 144 12.35 -2.11 -24.43
N GLU A 145 12.30 -1.99 -25.76
CA GLU A 145 12.03 -0.72 -26.45
C GLU A 145 10.58 -0.27 -26.26
N ALA A 146 9.63 -1.21 -26.31
CA ALA A 146 8.22 -0.93 -26.09
C ALA A 146 7.98 -0.42 -24.66
N ILE A 147 8.66 -0.99 -23.67
CA ILE A 147 8.59 -0.55 -22.27
C ILE A 147 9.12 0.89 -22.12
N LEU A 148 10.28 1.20 -22.69
CA LEU A 148 10.83 2.57 -22.64
C LEU A 148 9.92 3.57 -23.34
N GLY A 149 9.35 3.19 -24.49
CA GLY A 149 8.38 4.00 -25.22
C GLY A 149 7.13 4.28 -24.37
N ALA A 150 6.57 3.24 -23.75
CA ALA A 150 5.38 3.36 -22.91
C ALA A 150 5.62 4.24 -21.67
N VAL A 151 6.76 4.07 -20.98
CA VAL A 151 7.14 4.92 -19.84
C VAL A 151 7.33 6.37 -20.28
N SER A 152 8.04 6.61 -21.38
CA SER A 152 8.26 7.95 -21.92
C SER A 152 6.94 8.63 -22.32
N GLN A 153 6.04 7.89 -22.96
CA GLN A 153 4.71 8.39 -23.31
C GLN A 153 3.88 8.70 -22.05
N GLY A 154 3.95 7.86 -21.02
CA GLY A 154 3.32 8.12 -19.73
C GLY A 154 3.82 9.40 -19.07
N LEU A 155 5.14 9.61 -19.06
CA LEU A 155 5.75 10.85 -18.54
C LEU A 155 5.30 12.09 -19.33
N LEU A 156 5.21 11.99 -20.66
CA LEU A 156 4.71 13.09 -21.49
C LEU A 156 3.23 13.41 -21.21
N LEU A 157 2.39 12.40 -20.96
CA LEU A 157 0.99 12.61 -20.57
C LEU A 157 0.90 13.34 -19.23
N LEU A 158 1.69 12.94 -18.24
CA LEU A 158 1.71 13.60 -16.93
C LEU A 158 2.22 15.04 -17.03
N LYS A 159 3.31 15.27 -17.77
CA LYS A 159 3.83 16.62 -18.05
C LYS A 159 2.81 17.49 -18.79
N GLY A 160 2.11 16.92 -19.77
CA GLY A 160 1.03 17.58 -20.51
C GLY A 160 -0.17 17.95 -19.63
N ALA A 161 -0.38 17.21 -18.53
CA ALA A 161 -1.38 17.51 -17.50
C ALA A 161 -0.85 18.45 -16.39
N HIS A 162 0.32 19.08 -16.59
CA HIS A 162 0.98 19.98 -15.62
C HIS A 162 1.35 19.31 -14.29
N ILE A 163 1.53 18.00 -14.28
CA ILE A 163 2.04 17.26 -13.12
C ILE A 163 3.57 17.32 -13.18
N HIS A 164 4.19 17.85 -12.13
CA HIS A 164 5.64 17.92 -12.01
C HIS A 164 6.17 16.79 -11.12
N GLY A 165 7.34 16.26 -11.47
CA GLY A 165 7.97 15.15 -10.76
C GLY A 165 8.49 15.53 -9.36
N PRO A 166 9.04 14.57 -8.61
CA PRO A 166 9.53 13.25 -9.08
C PRO A 166 8.42 12.27 -9.48
N TYR A 167 8.71 11.36 -10.41
CA TYR A 167 7.77 10.33 -10.85
C TYR A 167 8.18 8.97 -10.30
N SER A 168 7.24 8.20 -9.77
CA SER A 168 7.52 6.83 -9.31
C SER A 168 6.86 5.82 -10.24
N LEU A 169 7.61 4.78 -10.63
CA LEU A 169 7.09 3.65 -11.38
C LEU A 169 6.91 2.46 -10.44
N VAL A 170 5.67 2.00 -10.30
CA VAL A 170 5.34 0.77 -9.56
C VAL A 170 5.11 -0.36 -10.56
N VAL A 171 5.78 -1.49 -10.35
CA VAL A 171 5.71 -2.65 -11.25
C VAL A 171 5.41 -3.94 -10.48
N GLY A 172 4.73 -4.87 -11.15
CA GLY A 172 4.54 -6.25 -10.68
C GLY A 172 5.78 -7.11 -10.90
N LYS A 173 5.72 -8.37 -10.42
CA LYS A 173 6.84 -9.33 -10.49
C LYS A 173 7.32 -9.60 -11.92
N ASP A 174 6.38 -9.82 -12.85
CA ASP A 174 6.73 -10.14 -14.25
C ASP A 174 7.42 -8.97 -14.95
N ALA A 175 6.92 -7.76 -14.71
CA ALA A 175 7.51 -6.53 -15.23
C ALA A 175 8.90 -6.28 -14.61
N TRP A 176 9.09 -6.54 -13.31
CA TRP A 176 10.39 -6.45 -12.66
C TRP A 176 11.42 -7.39 -13.28
N VAL A 177 11.06 -8.65 -13.54
CA VAL A 177 11.95 -9.61 -14.20
C VAL A 177 12.32 -9.14 -15.60
N LYS A 178 11.36 -8.64 -16.39
CA LYS A 178 11.61 -8.09 -17.73
C LYS A 178 12.53 -6.87 -17.70
N LEU A 179 12.35 -5.98 -16.73
CA LEU A 179 13.22 -4.80 -16.53
C LEU A 179 14.66 -5.19 -16.18
N ASN A 180 14.85 -6.35 -15.55
CA ASN A 180 16.16 -6.87 -15.17
C ASN A 180 16.82 -7.72 -16.28
N GLN A 181 16.13 -8.01 -17.39
CA GLN A 181 16.73 -8.73 -18.50
C GLN A 181 17.80 -7.87 -19.16
N GLN A 182 19.04 -8.39 -19.23
CA GLN A 182 20.14 -7.70 -19.88
C GLN A 182 19.92 -7.66 -21.38
N SER A 183 19.75 -6.45 -21.91
CA SER A 183 19.68 -6.25 -23.36
C SER A 183 20.81 -5.38 -23.91
N HIS A 184 21.59 -4.66 -23.09
CA HIS A 184 22.58 -3.67 -23.52
C HIS A 184 23.67 -3.44 -22.44
N PRO A 185 24.75 -2.67 -22.69
CA PRO A 185 25.77 -2.34 -21.67
C PRO A 185 25.25 -1.60 -20.43
N MET A 186 23.98 -1.17 -20.44
CA MET A 186 23.27 -0.59 -19.29
C MET A 186 21.92 -1.30 -19.18
N SER A 187 21.52 -1.67 -17.97
CA SER A 187 20.27 -2.39 -17.75
C SER A 187 19.07 -1.51 -18.12
N LEU A 188 17.96 -2.14 -18.52
CA LEU A 188 16.71 -1.43 -18.78
C LEU A 188 16.22 -0.72 -17.50
N PHE A 189 16.49 -1.33 -16.34
CA PHE A 189 16.26 -0.75 -15.01
C PHE A 189 16.92 0.63 -14.85
N ASP A 190 18.24 0.73 -15.09
CA ASP A 190 18.98 1.99 -14.94
C ASP A 190 18.48 3.08 -15.90
N ARG A 191 18.08 2.70 -17.11
CA ARG A 191 17.53 3.64 -18.10
C ARG A 191 16.20 4.21 -17.64
N VAL A 192 15.32 3.36 -17.10
CA VAL A 192 14.01 3.77 -16.59
C VAL A 192 14.16 4.63 -15.34
N GLU A 193 15.03 4.25 -14.39
CA GLU A 193 15.29 5.07 -13.19
C GLU A 193 15.81 6.46 -13.54
N LYS A 194 16.72 6.57 -14.53
CA LYS A 194 17.18 7.87 -15.04
C LYS A 194 16.09 8.71 -15.70
N LEU A 195 15.07 8.09 -16.29
CA LEU A 195 13.96 8.81 -16.92
C LEU A 195 12.95 9.34 -15.91
N ILE A 196 12.69 8.59 -14.84
CA ILE A 196 11.72 8.95 -13.80
C ILE A 196 12.34 9.79 -12.66
N ASP A 197 13.68 9.81 -12.58
CA ASP A 197 14.49 10.48 -11.55
C ASP A 197 14.24 9.95 -10.14
N GLU A 198 13.88 8.66 -10.04
CA GLU A 198 13.48 7.98 -8.80
C GLU A 198 13.64 6.46 -8.95
N LYS A 199 13.50 5.73 -7.84
CA LYS A 199 13.62 4.28 -7.85
C LYS A 199 12.36 3.58 -8.30
N ILE A 200 12.52 2.48 -9.04
CA ILE A 200 11.40 1.59 -9.39
C ILE A 200 10.97 0.81 -8.15
N ILE A 201 9.66 0.68 -7.97
CA ILE A 201 9.04 0.06 -6.80
C ILE A 201 8.37 -1.25 -7.22
N LEU A 202 8.78 -2.35 -6.59
CA LEU A 202 8.12 -3.63 -6.74
C LEU A 202 6.86 -3.65 -5.87
N SER A 203 5.71 -3.95 -6.47
CA SER A 203 4.50 -4.34 -5.77
C SER A 203 4.23 -5.82 -5.94
N SER A 204 3.85 -6.48 -4.85
CA SER A 204 3.48 -7.89 -4.86
C SER A 204 2.06 -8.17 -5.35
N CYS A 205 1.22 -7.13 -5.52
CA CYS A 205 -0.19 -7.26 -5.89
C CYS A 205 -0.51 -6.85 -7.33
N LEU A 206 0.46 -6.28 -8.06
CA LEU A 206 0.33 -5.82 -9.44
C LEU A 206 0.75 -6.89 -10.45
#